data_AF-A0ABD4KS21-F1
#
_entry.id   AF-A0ABD4KS21-F1
#
_cell.length_a   1.000
_cell.length_b   1.000
_cell.length_c   1.000
_cell.angle_alpha   90.00
_cell.angle_beta   90.00
_cell.angle_gamma   90.00
#
_symmetry.space_group_name_H-M   'P 1'
#
loop_
_entity.id
_entity.type
_entity.pdbx_description
1 polymer ?
#
loop_
_entity_poly.entity_id
_entity_poly.type
_entity_poly.pdbx_seq_one_letter_code
_entity_poly.pdbx_strand_id
1 'polypeptide(L)' 'GGWVVDTYAKDTNHCIDEKVMKIQSNYSKYPEWWLVFVDHIGFMASDDVEDIKQCLSRPEHIAKILVLDIKGIEVLEI' A
#
# COMPACT_ATOMS: atom_id res chain seq x y z
N GLY A 1 6.66 10.31 14.10
CA GLY A 1 7.63 11.18 13.39
C GLY A 1 7.02 11.70 12.10
N GLY A 2 6.37 12.88 12.14
CA GLY A 2 5.42 13.32 11.10
C GLY A 2 5.97 13.39 9.67
N TRP A 3 7.17 13.96 9.47
CA TRP A 3 7.72 14.11 8.11
C TRP A 3 7.96 12.76 7.39
N VAL A 4 8.32 11.72 8.15
CA VAL A 4 8.58 10.40 7.58
C VAL A 4 7.26 9.69 7.22
N VAL A 5 6.24 9.81 8.08
CA VAL A 5 4.88 9.33 7.81
C VAL A 5 4.32 9.97 6.54
N ASP A 6 4.40 11.30 6.44
CA ASP A 6 3.91 12.04 5.27
C ASP A 6 4.62 11.61 3.97
N THR A 7 5.95 11.48 4.03
CA THR A 7 6.75 11.07 2.87
C THR A 7 6.42 9.64 2.46
N TYR A 8 6.37 8.72 3.43
CA TYR A 8 6.05 7.32 3.17
C TYR A 8 4.64 7.15 2.58
N ALA A 9 3.65 7.81 3.17
CA ALA A 9 2.27 7.78 2.68
C ALA A 9 2.16 8.37 1.27
N LYS A 10 2.85 9.48 1.00
CA LYS A 10 2.90 10.11 -0.33
C LYS A 10 3.50 9.18 -1.38
N ASP A 11 4.65 8.58 -1.09
CA ASP A 11 5.34 7.68 -2.02
C ASP A 11 4.54 6.40 -2.27
N THR A 12 3.89 5.88 -1.23
CA THR A 12 3.02 4.70 -1.33
C THR A 12 1.78 5.00 -2.16
N ASN A 13 1.09 6.12 -1.91
CA ASN A 13 -0.07 6.53 -2.72
C ASN A 13 0.32 6.74 -4.19
N HIS A 14 1.47 7.35 -4.46
CA HIS A 14 1.99 7.47 -5.82
C HIS A 14 2.19 6.09 -6.48
N CYS A 15 2.74 5.12 -5.74
CA CYS A 15 2.89 3.76 -6.25
C CYS A 15 1.55 3.07 -6.48
N ILE A 16 0.56 3.28 -5.62
CA ILE A 16 -0.80 2.76 -5.79
C ILE A 16 -1.39 3.26 -7.11
N ASP A 17 -1.39 4.58 -7.33
CA ASP A 17 -1.95 5.21 -8.52
C ASP A 17 -1.30 4.68 -9.81
N GLU A 18 0.03 4.61 -9.83
CA GLU A 18 0.80 4.08 -10.97
C GLU A 18 0.45 2.62 -11.29
N LYS A 19 0.22 1.80 -10.26
CA LYS A 19 -0.11 0.38 -10.43
C LYS A 19 -1.55 0.19 -10.88
N VAL A 20 -2.48 0.94 -10.29
CA VAL A 20 -3.91 0.99 -10.66
C VAL A 20 -4.07 1.32 -12.14
N MET A 21 -3.40 2.38 -12.62
CA MET A 21 -3.46 2.76 -14.04
C MET A 21 -2.99 1.64 -14.97
N LYS A 22 -1.94 0.90 -14.59
CA LYS A 22 -1.39 -0.20 -15.40
C LYS A 22 -2.35 -1.39 -15.51
N ILE A 23 -3.09 -1.68 -14.45
CA ILE A 23 -4.01 -2.83 -14.42
C ILE A 23 -5.44 -2.49 -14.86
N GLN A 24 -5.76 -1.21 -15.08
CA GLN A 24 -7.10 -0.75 -15.41
C GLN A 24 -7.74 -1.48 -16.60
N SER A 25 -6.95 -1.73 -17.65
CA SER A 25 -7.40 -2.49 -18.84
C SER A 25 -7.74 -3.96 -18.57
N ASN A 26 -7.34 -4.48 -17.41
CA ASN A 26 -7.53 -5.86 -17.02
C ASN A 26 -8.60 -6.03 -15.93
N TYR A 27 -9.22 -4.97 -15.41
CA TYR A 27 -10.15 -5.07 -14.29
C TYR A 27 -11.26 -6.10 -14.50
N SER A 28 -11.81 -6.19 -15.71
CA SER A 28 -12.87 -7.15 -16.03
C SER A 28 -12.41 -8.61 -16.14
N LYS A 29 -11.10 -8.88 -16.15
CA LYS A 29 -10.56 -10.25 -16.32
C LYS A 29 -10.58 -11.07 -15.03
N TYR A 30 -10.64 -10.41 -13.88
CA TYR A 30 -10.59 -11.05 -12.57
C TYR A 30 -11.65 -10.42 -11.66
N PRO A 31 -12.29 -11.21 -10.78
CA PRO A 31 -13.33 -10.70 -9.89
C PRO A 31 -12.77 -9.72 -8.84
N GLU A 32 -11.50 -9.86 -8.48
CA GLU A 32 -10.86 -9.07 -7.43
C GLU A 32 -9.40 -8.77 -7.79
N TRP A 33 -8.92 -7.63 -7.32
CA TRP A 33 -7.55 -7.18 -7.47
C TRP A 33 -6.96 -6.82 -6.12
N TRP A 34 -5.81 -7.43 -5.82
CA TRP A 34 -5.04 -7.15 -4.62
C TRP A 34 -3.72 -6.49 -5.02
N LEU A 35 -3.28 -5.55 -4.21
CA LEU A 35 -1.99 -4.90 -4.38
C LEU A 35 -1.10 -5.27 -3.21
N VAL A 36 0.09 -5.80 -3.50
CA VAL A 36 1.04 -6.22 -2.46
C VAL A 36 2.31 -5.39 -2.60
N PHE A 37 2.71 -4.74 -1.51
CA PHE A 37 3.97 -4.02 -1.36
C PHE A 37 4.88 -4.77 -0.41
N VAL A 38 6.19 -4.68 -0.66
CA VAL A 38 7.21 -5.20 0.25
C VAL A 38 7.98 -4.01 0.82
N ASP A 39 7.90 -3.84 2.13
CA ASP A 39 8.63 -2.81 2.86
C ASP A 39 10.10 -3.22 3.02
N HIS A 40 10.91 -2.78 2.07
CA HIS A 40 12.36 -2.92 2.11
C HIS A 40 13.06 -1.84 2.96
N ILE A 41 12.32 -0.82 3.41
CA ILE A 41 12.86 0.27 4.23
C ILE A 41 12.84 -0.13 5.71
N GLY A 42 11.99 -1.08 6.09
CA GLY A 42 11.84 -1.56 7.46
C GLY A 42 11.11 -0.56 8.35
N PHE A 43 10.30 0.31 7.75
CA PHE A 43 9.59 1.38 8.44
C PHE A 43 8.30 0.89 9.10
N MET A 44 7.68 -0.15 8.57
CA MET A 44 6.44 -0.76 9.10
C MET A 44 6.64 -1.51 10.43
N ALA A 45 7.85 -1.49 10.99
CA ALA A 45 8.13 -1.97 12.34
C ALA A 45 8.05 -0.85 13.41
N SER A 46 7.69 0.39 13.03
CA SER A 46 7.56 1.51 13.96
C SER A 46 6.14 1.65 14.52
N ASP A 47 6.00 2.42 15.61
CA ASP A 47 4.69 2.77 16.18
C ASP A 47 3.87 3.71 15.26
N ASP A 48 4.44 4.18 14.14
CA ASP A 48 3.79 5.11 13.21
C ASP A 48 2.88 4.39 12.16
N VAL A 49 2.77 3.05 12.20
CA VAL A 49 1.98 2.28 11.21
C VAL A 49 0.52 2.71 11.14
N GLU A 50 -0.10 3.01 12.28
CA GLU A 50 -1.50 3.47 12.31
C GLU A 50 -1.66 4.85 11.65
N ASP A 51 -0.70 5.75 11.85
CA ASP A 51 -0.71 7.08 11.24
C ASP A 51 -0.56 6.97 9.71
N ILE A 52 0.34 6.10 9.24
CA ILE A 52 0.50 5.80 7.81
C ILE A 52 -0.80 5.24 7.24
N LYS A 53 -1.43 4.28 7.94
CA LYS A 53 -2.68 3.64 7.50
C LYS A 53 -3.77 4.68 7.25
N GLN A 54 -3.88 5.69 8.10
CA GLN A 54 -4.88 6.77 7.96
C GLN A 54 -4.63 7.67 6.75
N CYS A 55 -3.38 7.78 6.29
CA CYS A 55 -3.01 8.59 5.13
C CYS A 55 -3.10 7.84 3.78
N LEU A 56 -3.28 6.51 3.82
CA LEU A 56 -3.35 5.69 2.62
C LEU A 56 -4.80 5.54 2.15
N SER A 57 -4.99 5.68 0.84
CA SER A 57 -6.31 5.56 0.23
C SER A 57 -6.39 4.29 -0.60
N ARG A 58 -7.39 3.44 -0.31
CA ARG A 58 -7.67 2.26 -1.13
C ARG A 58 -8.56 2.65 -2.31
N PRO A 59 -8.11 2.46 -3.57
CA PRO A 59 -8.94 2.69 -4.75
C PRO A 59 -10.12 1.71 -4.80
N GLU A 60 -11.26 2.15 -5.34
CA GLU A 60 -12.51 1.36 -5.38
C GLU A 60 -12.35 -0.02 -6.05
N HIS A 61 -11.55 -0.09 -7.13
CA HIS A 61 -11.32 -1.34 -7.87
C HIS A 61 -10.27 -2.27 -7.24
N ILE A 62 -9.67 -1.86 -6.12
CA ILE A 62 -8.72 -2.67 -5.36
C ILE A 62 -9.43 -3.18 -4.11
N ALA A 63 -9.58 -4.50 -4.01
CA ALA A 63 -10.24 -5.11 -2.87
C ALA A 63 -9.39 -4.98 -1.61
N LYS A 64 -8.06 -5.10 -1.75
CA LYS A 64 -7.10 -5.12 -0.65
C LYS A 64 -5.74 -4.55 -1.05
N ILE A 65 -5.12 -3.84 -0.12
CA ILE A 65 -3.70 -3.48 -0.19
C ILE A 65 -2.98 -4.10 1.00
N LEU A 66 -1.95 -4.91 0.71
CA LEU A 66 -1.11 -5.58 1.69
C LEU A 66 0.29 -4.98 1.65
N VAL A 67 0.85 -4.69 2.82
CA VAL A 67 2.28 -4.42 2.97
C VAL A 67 2.91 -5.55 3.77
N LEU A 68 3.97 -6.12 3.22
CA LEU A 68 4.75 -7.20 3.81
C LEU A 68 6.11 -6.67 4.24
N ASP A 69 6.67 -7.17 5.33
CA ASP A 69 8.08 -6.93 5.65
C ASP A 69 9.01 -7.72 4.71
N ILE A 70 10.34 -7.51 4.84
CA ILE A 70 11.35 -8.25 4.06
C ILE A 70 11.35 -9.77 4.29
N LYS A 71 10.68 -10.26 5.34
CA LYS A 71 10.51 -11.68 5.66
C LYS A 71 9.20 -12.25 5.09
N GLY A 72 8.38 -11.42 4.44
CA GLY A 72 7.08 -11.79 3.90
C GLY A 72 5.98 -11.84 4.96
N ILE A 73 6.20 -11.27 6.15
CA ILE A 73 5.20 -11.17 7.20
C ILE A 73 4.32 -9.95 6.90
N GLU A 74 3.00 -10.14 6.93
CA GLU A 74 2.06 -9.04 6.79
C GLU A 74 2.19 -8.07 7.96
N VAL A 75 2.39 -6.80 7.63
CA VAL A 75 2.55 -5.71 8.59
C VAL A 75 1.45 -4.66 8.48
N LEU A 76 0.75 -4.59 7.34
CA LEU A 76 -0.37 -3.67 7.13
C LEU A 76 -1.37 -4.22 6.10
N GLU A 77 -2.66 -4.15 6.41
CA GLU A 77 -3.78 -4.37 5.47
C GLU A 77 -4.71 -3.14 5.45
N ILE A 78 -5.14 -2.74 4.25
CA ILE A 78 -6.05 -1.61 3.95
C ILE A 78 -7.14 -2.05 2.97
#